data_AF-A0A497TY48-F1
#
_entry.id   AF-A0A497TY48-F1
#
_cell.length_a   1.000
_cell.length_b   1.000
_cell.length_c   1.000
_cell.angle_alpha   90.00
_cell.angle_beta   90.00
_cell.angle_gamma   90.00
#
_symmetry.space_group_name_H-M   'P 1'
#
loop_
_entity.id
_entity.type
_entity.pdbx_description
1 polymer ?
#
loop_
_entity_poly.entity_id
_entity_poly.type
_entity_poly.pdbx_seq_one_letter_code
_entity_poly.pdbx_strand_id
1 'polypeptide(L)'
;MTQPLALIVDDEPDICELLEITLMRMGIETRSALTLGDAAELLTQNTFDLCLSDMRLPDGNGIDLVRHINETYPQIPVAMITAHGNMESAVEALKAGAFDFVSKPVDLEVLRKLVEKALKLKRSDPAPAKESAGKITSASPLLGTSEVMDRIRHLIAKLARSQAPVYISGESGTGKELAARQIHAQGPRSEQNFVAVNCGAIPRELMESELFGHVKGSFTGATSDHEGLFRVADGGTLFLDEVADLPLSMQVKLLRAIQEKRVRPVGGHREIPVDIRIISATHKDLAERVKQGEFRQDLFYRINVIELTIPPLRERPEDIPQLADKILERLGGTGIKPKLLDSALDRLKAYPFPGNVRELENILERATTLCENNTLTANDMLLPETPLDHRNANSDQPLGDMLGDIERQAIVKALEETHWNRTAAAKRLGMSLRSLRYRLEKLGID
;
A
#
# COMPACT_ATOMS: atom_id res chain seq x y z
N MET A 1 -37.68 -2.57 -12.80
CA MET A 1 -36.22 -2.37 -12.85
C MET A 1 -35.85 -2.41 -14.32
N THR A 2 -35.22 -1.37 -14.84
CA THR A 2 -34.71 -1.34 -16.21
C THR A 2 -33.71 -2.48 -16.39
N GLN A 3 -33.80 -3.23 -17.49
CA GLN A 3 -32.81 -4.25 -17.82
C GLN A 3 -31.46 -3.55 -18.06
N PRO A 4 -30.33 -4.12 -17.57
CA PRO A 4 -29.02 -3.55 -17.85
C PRO A 4 -28.73 -3.59 -19.35
N LEU A 5 -28.09 -2.56 -19.89
CA LEU A 5 -27.70 -2.44 -21.30
C LEU A 5 -26.17 -2.46 -21.42
N ALA A 6 -25.63 -3.39 -22.20
CA ALA A 6 -24.20 -3.50 -22.47
C ALA A 6 -23.85 -3.08 -23.90
N LEU A 7 -22.75 -2.33 -24.04
CA LEU A 7 -22.12 -2.05 -25.33
C LEU A 7 -21.07 -3.13 -25.61
N ILE A 8 -21.10 -3.71 -26.80
CA ILE A 8 -20.09 -4.67 -27.29
C ILE A 8 -19.40 -4.03 -28.49
N VAL A 9 -18.08 -3.97 -28.48
CA VAL A 9 -17.28 -3.39 -29.56
C VAL A 9 -16.24 -4.43 -29.97
N ASP A 10 -16.45 -5.11 -31.08
CA ASP A 10 -15.51 -6.12 -31.61
C ASP A 10 -15.68 -6.18 -33.13
N ASP A 11 -14.58 -6.28 -33.88
CA ASP A 11 -14.62 -6.32 -35.34
C ASP A 11 -14.97 -7.71 -35.88
N GLU A 12 -14.91 -8.74 -35.03
CA GLU A 12 -15.31 -10.11 -35.33
C GLU A 12 -16.81 -10.32 -35.03
N PRO A 13 -17.68 -10.47 -36.05
CA PRO A 13 -19.13 -10.63 -35.83
C PRO A 13 -19.47 -11.87 -35.01
N ASP A 14 -18.71 -12.95 -35.16
CA ASP A 14 -18.89 -14.21 -34.44
C ASP A 14 -18.67 -14.02 -32.92
N ILE A 15 -17.73 -13.15 -32.53
CA ILE A 15 -17.47 -12.83 -31.12
C ILE A 15 -18.59 -11.93 -30.59
N CYS A 16 -19.01 -10.92 -31.37
CA CYS A 16 -20.18 -10.11 -31.02
C CYS A 16 -21.40 -11.00 -30.74
N GLU A 17 -21.75 -11.90 -31.65
CA GLU A 17 -22.90 -12.81 -31.50
C GLU A 17 -22.76 -13.70 -30.25
N LEU A 18 -21.56 -14.26 -30.00
CA LEU A 18 -21.29 -15.06 -28.81
C LEU A 18 -21.52 -14.27 -27.51
N LEU A 19 -21.03 -13.03 -27.46
CA LEU A 19 -21.19 -12.13 -26.31
C LEU A 19 -22.66 -11.73 -26.12
N GLU A 20 -23.35 -11.40 -27.20
CA GLU A 20 -24.78 -11.08 -27.21
C GLU A 20 -25.62 -12.23 -26.64
N ILE A 21 -25.44 -13.45 -27.16
CA ILE A 21 -26.17 -14.64 -26.68
C ILE A 21 -25.87 -14.88 -25.19
N THR A 22 -24.63 -14.69 -24.76
CA THR A 22 -24.23 -14.91 -23.36
C THR A 22 -24.86 -13.88 -22.42
N LEU A 23 -24.84 -12.61 -22.79
CA LEU A 23 -25.41 -11.50 -22.01
C LEU A 23 -26.94 -11.53 -21.99
N MET A 24 -27.59 -11.86 -23.11
CA MET A 24 -29.05 -12.04 -23.16
C MET A 24 -29.51 -13.13 -22.18
N ARG A 25 -28.77 -14.25 -22.06
CA ARG A 25 -29.06 -15.29 -21.06
C ARG A 25 -28.89 -14.83 -19.62
N MET A 26 -28.12 -13.77 -19.38
CA MET A 26 -27.99 -13.10 -18.08
C MET A 26 -29.06 -12.03 -17.85
N GLY A 27 -29.97 -11.81 -18.80
CA GLY A 27 -31.01 -10.79 -18.73
C GLY A 27 -30.48 -9.37 -19.01
N ILE A 28 -29.40 -9.25 -19.77
CA ILE A 28 -28.75 -7.99 -20.14
C ILE A 28 -29.02 -7.74 -21.62
N GLU A 29 -29.56 -6.57 -21.95
CA GLU A 29 -29.71 -6.12 -23.33
C GLU A 29 -28.35 -5.71 -23.90
N THR A 30 -28.16 -5.86 -25.21
CA THR A 30 -26.89 -5.56 -25.86
C THR A 30 -27.06 -4.66 -27.08
N ARG A 31 -26.02 -3.88 -27.37
CA ARG A 31 -25.81 -3.20 -28.65
C ARG A 31 -24.39 -3.47 -29.10
N SER A 32 -24.20 -3.92 -30.33
CA SER A 32 -22.90 -4.18 -30.92
C SER A 32 -22.46 -3.03 -31.83
N ALA A 33 -21.16 -2.78 -31.85
CA ALA A 33 -20.46 -1.87 -32.75
C ALA A 33 -19.24 -2.61 -33.33
N LEU A 34 -18.98 -2.41 -34.62
CA LEU A 34 -17.84 -3.05 -35.31
C LEU A 34 -16.62 -2.12 -35.41
N THR A 35 -16.79 -0.85 -35.06
CA THR A 35 -15.78 0.21 -35.15
C THR A 35 -15.82 1.13 -33.94
N LEU A 36 -14.74 1.87 -33.68
CA LEU A 36 -14.71 2.92 -32.65
C LEU A 36 -15.71 4.04 -32.96
N GLY A 37 -15.88 4.38 -34.25
CA GLY A 37 -16.88 5.36 -34.71
C GLY A 37 -18.31 4.97 -34.32
N ASP A 38 -18.71 3.74 -34.62
CA ASP A 38 -20.05 3.23 -34.29
C ASP A 38 -20.27 3.19 -32.76
N ALA A 39 -19.23 2.80 -32.01
CA ALA A 39 -19.28 2.77 -30.55
C ALA A 39 -19.49 4.17 -29.97
N ALA A 40 -18.79 5.18 -30.50
CA ALA A 40 -18.96 6.57 -30.08
C ALA A 40 -20.37 7.10 -30.38
N GLU A 41 -20.94 6.80 -31.55
CA GLU A 41 -22.32 7.17 -31.88
C GLU A 41 -23.31 6.51 -30.90
N LEU A 42 -23.17 5.22 -30.63
CA LEU A 42 -24.04 4.50 -29.69
C LEU A 42 -23.96 5.07 -28.27
N LEU A 43 -22.77 5.46 -27.81
CA LEU A 43 -22.54 6.09 -26.49
C LEU A 43 -23.27 7.45 -26.37
N THR A 44 -23.45 8.18 -27.47
CA THR A 44 -24.24 9.44 -27.44
C THR A 44 -25.75 9.21 -27.41
N GLN A 45 -26.21 8.10 -27.99
CA GLN A 45 -27.64 7.79 -28.15
C GLN A 45 -28.23 7.03 -26.95
N ASN A 46 -27.41 6.25 -26.25
CA ASN A 46 -27.86 5.34 -25.20
C ASN A 46 -27.03 5.49 -23.92
N THR A 47 -27.60 5.06 -22.79
CA THR A 47 -26.86 4.97 -21.52
C THR A 47 -26.57 3.51 -21.23
N PHE A 48 -25.29 3.16 -21.15
CA PHE A 48 -24.86 1.78 -20.91
C PHE A 48 -24.51 1.53 -19.44
N ASP A 49 -24.59 0.27 -19.03
CA ASP A 49 -24.20 -0.24 -17.72
C ASP A 49 -22.81 -0.87 -17.71
N LEU A 50 -22.32 -1.29 -18.89
CA LEU A 50 -21.05 -1.96 -19.13
C LEU A 50 -20.65 -1.75 -20.59
N CYS A 51 -19.35 -1.64 -20.85
CA CYS A 51 -18.79 -1.76 -22.18
C CYS A 51 -17.80 -2.95 -22.24
N LEU A 52 -17.93 -3.80 -23.24
CA LEU A 52 -16.95 -4.82 -23.61
C LEU A 52 -16.33 -4.38 -24.94
N SER A 53 -15.02 -4.16 -24.97
CA SER A 53 -14.33 -3.69 -26.18
C SER A 53 -13.15 -4.59 -26.50
N ASP A 54 -13.00 -5.01 -27.75
CA ASP A 54 -11.74 -5.53 -28.24
C ASP A 54 -10.68 -4.42 -28.23
N MET A 55 -9.44 -4.84 -28.11
CA MET A 55 -8.30 -3.94 -28.13
C MET A 55 -7.95 -3.46 -29.53
N ARG A 56 -8.05 -4.33 -30.54
CA ARG A 56 -7.69 -3.97 -31.91
C ARG A 56 -8.97 -3.87 -32.71
N LEU A 57 -9.23 -2.70 -33.25
CA LEU A 57 -10.37 -2.43 -34.11
C LEU A 57 -9.83 -1.92 -35.45
N PRO A 58 -10.60 -2.05 -36.55
CA PRO A 58 -10.17 -1.67 -37.89
C PRO A 58 -9.84 -0.17 -38.03
N ASP A 59 -10.46 0.68 -37.20
CA ASP A 59 -10.31 2.14 -37.21
C ASP A 59 -9.48 2.69 -36.04
N GLY A 60 -8.91 1.83 -35.17
CA GLY A 60 -8.01 2.27 -34.11
C GLY A 60 -7.80 1.27 -32.98
N ASN A 61 -7.42 1.77 -31.79
CA ASN A 61 -7.16 0.96 -30.61
C ASN A 61 -8.27 1.16 -29.57
N GLY A 62 -8.85 0.08 -29.05
CA GLY A 62 -9.89 0.11 -28.01
C GLY A 62 -9.43 0.78 -26.71
N ILE A 63 -8.13 0.93 -26.47
CA ILE A 63 -7.60 1.76 -25.38
C ILE A 63 -8.04 3.23 -25.50
N ASP A 64 -8.16 3.76 -26.72
CA ASP A 64 -8.62 5.13 -26.94
C ASP A 64 -10.11 5.28 -26.58
N LEU A 65 -10.90 4.23 -26.82
CA LEU A 65 -12.29 4.16 -26.34
C LEU A 65 -12.37 4.12 -24.81
N VAL A 66 -11.51 3.34 -24.16
CA VAL A 66 -11.42 3.30 -22.69
C VAL A 66 -11.15 4.68 -22.12
N ARG A 67 -10.18 5.42 -22.70
CA ARG A 67 -9.87 6.80 -22.28
C ARG A 67 -11.08 7.72 -22.47
N HIS A 68 -11.71 7.68 -23.64
CA HIS A 68 -12.88 8.49 -23.95
C HIS A 68 -14.06 8.24 -23.00
N ILE A 69 -14.36 6.95 -22.71
CA ILE A 69 -15.41 6.56 -21.77
C ILE A 69 -15.05 7.00 -20.35
N ASN A 70 -13.80 6.84 -19.91
CA ASN A 70 -13.40 7.27 -18.58
C ASN A 70 -13.45 8.79 -18.37
N GLU A 71 -13.22 9.57 -19.42
CA GLU A 71 -13.31 11.04 -19.39
C GLU A 71 -14.75 11.54 -19.45
N THR A 72 -15.58 10.94 -20.32
CA THR A 72 -16.91 11.46 -20.66
C THR A 72 -18.04 10.76 -19.91
N TYR A 73 -17.89 9.45 -19.66
CA TYR A 73 -18.91 8.58 -19.07
C TYR A 73 -18.31 7.73 -17.94
N PRO A 74 -17.72 8.35 -16.90
CA PRO A 74 -16.93 7.66 -15.90
C PRO A 74 -17.70 6.52 -15.24
N GLN A 75 -19.02 6.60 -15.10
CA GLN A 75 -19.87 5.56 -14.51
C GLN A 75 -19.86 4.21 -15.25
N ILE A 76 -19.46 4.16 -16.53
CA ILE A 76 -19.50 2.92 -17.34
C ILE A 76 -18.18 2.14 -17.14
N PRO A 77 -18.18 0.98 -16.47
CA PRO A 77 -17.02 0.11 -16.44
C PRO A 77 -16.75 -0.44 -17.84
N VAL A 78 -15.51 -0.34 -18.32
CA VAL A 78 -15.07 -0.87 -19.61
C VAL A 78 -14.18 -2.09 -19.38
N ALA A 79 -14.57 -3.26 -19.88
CA ALA A 79 -13.72 -4.43 -19.87
C ALA A 79 -13.17 -4.73 -21.26
N MET A 80 -11.86 -4.98 -21.30
CA MET A 80 -11.13 -5.18 -22.56
C MET A 80 -11.04 -6.65 -22.91
N ILE A 81 -11.35 -6.99 -24.15
CA ILE A 81 -11.09 -8.29 -24.73
C ILE A 81 -9.75 -8.18 -25.47
N THR A 82 -8.86 -9.15 -25.27
CA THR A 82 -7.48 -9.09 -25.80
C THR A 82 -7.07 -10.44 -26.37
N ALA A 83 -6.27 -10.45 -27.45
CA ALA A 83 -5.72 -11.70 -27.99
C ALA A 83 -4.75 -12.37 -27.00
N HIS A 84 -4.70 -13.71 -27.02
CA HIS A 84 -3.81 -14.48 -26.16
C HIS A 84 -2.34 -14.07 -26.34
N GLY A 85 -1.63 -13.85 -25.23
CA GLY A 85 -0.17 -13.65 -25.23
C GLY A 85 0.33 -12.21 -25.21
N ASN A 86 -0.52 -11.19 -25.37
CA ASN A 86 -0.09 -9.79 -25.31
C ASN A 86 -0.38 -9.15 -23.94
N MET A 87 0.41 -9.52 -22.93
CA MET A 87 0.23 -9.03 -21.55
C MET A 87 0.51 -7.54 -21.40
N GLU A 88 1.47 -6.99 -22.12
CA GLU A 88 1.83 -5.56 -22.04
C GLU A 88 0.63 -4.68 -22.38
N SER A 89 -0.07 -5.07 -23.43
CA SER A 89 -1.30 -4.45 -23.88
C SER A 89 -2.46 -4.54 -22.86
N ALA A 90 -2.62 -5.66 -22.16
CA ALA A 90 -3.61 -5.78 -21.09
C ALA A 90 -3.27 -4.85 -19.90
N VAL A 91 -1.98 -4.75 -19.57
CA VAL A 91 -1.48 -3.81 -18.53
C VAL A 91 -1.73 -2.36 -18.97
N GLU A 92 -1.49 -2.02 -20.23
CA GLU A 92 -1.74 -0.70 -20.80
C GLU A 92 -3.23 -0.33 -20.75
N ALA A 93 -4.12 -1.27 -21.09
CA ALA A 93 -5.57 -1.11 -20.97
C ALA A 93 -6.00 -0.81 -19.52
N LEU A 94 -5.49 -1.56 -18.54
CA LEU A 94 -5.77 -1.32 -17.13
C LEU A 94 -5.24 0.05 -16.67
N LYS A 95 -4.05 0.46 -17.14
CA LYS A 95 -3.48 1.79 -16.88
C LYS A 95 -4.30 2.92 -17.51
N ALA A 96 -4.90 2.69 -18.66
CA ALA A 96 -5.84 3.62 -19.30
C ALA A 96 -7.20 3.70 -18.56
N GLY A 97 -7.39 2.84 -17.55
CA GLY A 97 -8.54 2.84 -16.65
C GLY A 97 -9.61 1.82 -17.03
N ALA A 98 -9.26 0.76 -17.76
CA ALA A 98 -10.16 -0.37 -17.93
C ALA A 98 -10.52 -0.99 -16.57
N PHE A 99 -11.78 -1.41 -16.45
CA PHE A 99 -12.32 -2.12 -15.30
C PHE A 99 -11.59 -3.46 -15.09
N ASP A 100 -11.52 -4.28 -16.13
CA ASP A 100 -10.86 -5.58 -16.12
C ASP A 100 -10.57 -6.02 -17.58
N PHE A 101 -9.97 -7.19 -17.78
CA PHE A 101 -9.75 -7.75 -19.12
C PHE A 101 -10.05 -9.25 -19.20
N VAL A 102 -10.35 -9.71 -20.42
CA VAL A 102 -10.56 -11.12 -20.78
C VAL A 102 -9.68 -11.45 -21.99
N SER A 103 -9.07 -12.63 -21.98
CA SER A 103 -8.29 -13.12 -23.12
C SER A 103 -9.17 -13.90 -24.10
N LYS A 104 -8.97 -13.72 -25.42
CA LYS A 104 -9.47 -14.61 -26.48
C LYS A 104 -8.63 -15.91 -26.47
N PRO A 105 -9.23 -17.11 -26.62
CA PRO A 105 -10.66 -17.38 -26.76
C PRO A 105 -11.42 -17.09 -25.46
N VAL A 106 -12.60 -16.46 -25.58
CA VAL A 106 -13.38 -15.96 -24.45
C VAL A 106 -13.94 -17.14 -23.64
N ASP A 107 -13.51 -17.26 -22.39
CA ASP A 107 -14.11 -18.18 -21.42
C ASP A 107 -15.43 -17.58 -20.89
N LEU A 108 -16.54 -18.27 -21.16
CA LEU A 108 -17.88 -17.80 -20.81
C LEU A 108 -18.11 -17.72 -19.29
N GLU A 109 -17.45 -18.55 -18.49
CA GLU A 109 -17.57 -18.50 -17.03
C GLU A 109 -16.84 -17.27 -16.48
N VAL A 110 -15.65 -16.98 -17.00
CA VAL A 110 -14.87 -15.80 -16.65
C VAL A 110 -15.61 -14.52 -17.05
N LEU A 111 -16.18 -14.50 -18.26
CA LEU A 111 -16.97 -13.38 -18.75
C LEU A 111 -18.18 -13.10 -17.85
N ARG A 112 -18.96 -14.13 -17.49
CA ARG A 112 -20.12 -13.98 -16.59
C ARG A 112 -19.73 -13.36 -15.26
N LYS A 113 -18.66 -13.87 -14.64
CA LYS A 113 -18.13 -13.34 -13.37
C LYS A 113 -17.69 -11.87 -13.51
N LEU A 114 -17.06 -11.51 -14.62
CA LEU A 114 -16.66 -10.12 -14.88
C LEU A 114 -17.88 -9.21 -14.98
N VAL A 115 -18.88 -9.61 -15.78
CA VAL A 115 -20.10 -8.84 -16.01
C VAL A 115 -20.87 -8.62 -14.70
N GLU A 116 -21.01 -9.66 -13.88
CA GLU A 116 -21.63 -9.56 -12.56
C GLU A 116 -20.92 -8.54 -11.66
N LYS A 117 -19.58 -8.54 -11.64
CA LYS A 117 -18.78 -7.58 -10.87
C LYS A 117 -18.93 -6.15 -11.40
N ALA A 118 -18.92 -5.98 -12.72
CA ALA A 118 -19.10 -4.67 -13.36
C ALA A 118 -20.47 -4.06 -13.02
N LEU A 119 -21.54 -4.87 -13.07
CA LEU A 119 -22.89 -4.43 -12.73
C LEU A 119 -23.08 -4.13 -11.23
N LYS A 120 -22.35 -4.82 -10.34
CA LYS A 120 -22.33 -4.48 -8.91
C LYS A 120 -21.78 -3.08 -8.66
N LEU A 121 -20.77 -2.66 -9.42
CA LEU A 121 -20.14 -1.35 -9.26
C LEU A 121 -21.12 -0.18 -9.45
N LYS A 122 -22.04 -0.30 -10.42
CA LYS A 122 -23.08 0.72 -10.68
C LYS A 122 -24.13 0.81 -9.56
N ARG A 123 -24.38 -0.30 -8.84
CA ARG A 123 -25.29 -0.31 -7.68
C ARG A 123 -24.69 0.37 -6.45
N SER A 124 -23.38 0.62 -6.46
CA SER A 124 -22.62 1.20 -5.36
C SER A 124 -22.39 2.71 -5.47
N ASP A 125 -23.15 3.42 -6.32
CA ASP A 125 -23.14 4.90 -6.32
C ASP A 125 -23.38 5.44 -4.90
N PRO A 126 -22.73 6.58 -4.54
CA PRO A 126 -22.54 6.99 -3.15
C PRO A 126 -23.85 7.53 -2.56
N ALA A 127 -24.71 6.64 -2.08
CA ALA A 127 -25.60 7.03 -1.01
C ALA A 127 -24.73 7.45 0.18
N PRO A 128 -24.99 8.61 0.84
CA PRO A 128 -24.29 8.96 2.06
C PRO A 128 -24.45 7.79 3.02
N ALA A 129 -23.31 7.26 3.50
CA ALA A 129 -23.22 6.09 4.33
C ALA A 129 -24.34 6.09 5.38
N LYS A 130 -25.41 5.35 5.10
CA LYS A 130 -26.40 5.03 6.12
C LYS A 130 -25.68 4.05 7.02
N GLU A 131 -25.37 4.55 8.21
CA GLU A 131 -24.99 3.79 9.40
C GLU A 131 -25.81 2.50 9.46
N SER A 132 -25.28 1.45 8.84
CA SER A 132 -25.79 0.11 8.96
C SER A 132 -25.14 -0.41 10.22
N ALA A 133 -25.76 -0.05 11.35
CA ALA A 133 -25.52 -0.68 12.63
C ALA A 133 -25.61 -2.20 12.44
N GLY A 134 -24.47 -2.91 12.54
CA GLY A 134 -24.50 -4.37 12.61
C GLY A 134 -23.42 -5.17 11.89
N LYS A 135 -22.42 -4.56 11.23
CA LYS A 135 -21.20 -5.28 10.84
C LYS A 135 -19.97 -4.46 11.20
N ILE A 136 -19.10 -5.05 12.03
CA ILE A 136 -17.78 -4.54 12.38
C ILE A 136 -16.97 -4.42 11.08
N THR A 137 -17.08 -3.28 10.40
CA THR A 137 -16.17 -2.85 9.35
C THR A 137 -15.48 -1.60 9.85
N SER A 138 -14.62 -1.80 10.84
CA SER A 138 -13.71 -0.78 11.37
C SER A 138 -12.59 -0.51 10.37
N ALA A 139 -12.92 -0.06 9.16
CA ALA A 139 -11.95 0.60 8.30
C ALA A 139 -11.86 2.05 8.79
N SER A 140 -10.93 2.34 9.70
CA SER A 140 -10.62 3.72 10.06
C SER A 140 -10.32 4.49 8.75
N PRO A 141 -11.01 5.61 8.49
CA PRO A 141 -10.80 6.34 7.24
C PRO A 141 -9.36 6.86 7.16
N LEU A 142 -8.83 6.95 5.94
CA LEU A 142 -7.57 7.64 5.66
C LEU A 142 -7.77 9.14 5.92
N LEU A 143 -7.34 9.57 7.11
CA LEU A 143 -7.49 10.93 7.63
C LEU A 143 -6.49 11.91 6.96
N GLY A 144 -6.86 13.20 6.98
CA GLY A 144 -6.10 14.33 6.44
C GLY A 144 -7.01 15.28 5.66
N THR A 145 -6.80 16.58 5.82
CA THR A 145 -7.51 17.67 5.12
C THR A 145 -6.65 18.36 4.07
N SER A 146 -5.39 17.97 3.94
CA SER A 146 -4.48 18.50 2.92
C SER A 146 -4.97 18.16 1.51
N GLU A 147 -4.70 19.06 0.55
CA GLU A 147 -5.04 18.82 -0.86
C GLU A 147 -4.42 17.52 -1.39
N VAL A 148 -3.24 17.15 -0.89
CA VAL A 148 -2.56 15.92 -1.28
C VAL A 148 -3.37 14.69 -0.86
N MET A 149 -3.91 14.69 0.36
CA MET A 149 -4.78 13.61 0.83
C MET A 149 -6.13 13.59 0.12
N ASP A 150 -6.68 14.74 -0.26
CA ASP A 150 -7.86 14.79 -1.13
C ASP A 150 -7.58 14.14 -2.48
N ARG A 151 -6.47 14.49 -3.15
CA ARG A 151 -6.09 13.85 -4.42
C ARG A 151 -5.91 12.34 -4.28
N ILE A 152 -5.31 11.88 -3.18
CA ILE A 152 -5.16 10.45 -2.88
C ILE A 152 -6.51 9.78 -2.71
N ARG A 153 -7.46 10.38 -1.97
CA ARG A 153 -8.82 9.81 -1.83
C ARG A 153 -9.54 9.72 -3.17
N HIS A 154 -9.43 10.73 -4.03
CA HIS A 154 -9.99 10.67 -5.39
C HIS A 154 -9.34 9.58 -6.22
N LEU A 155 -8.02 9.39 -6.10
CA LEU A 155 -7.30 8.32 -6.78
C LEU A 155 -7.72 6.94 -6.25
N ILE A 156 -7.82 6.76 -4.94
CA ILE A 156 -8.35 5.54 -4.29
C ILE A 156 -9.74 5.19 -4.85
N ALA A 157 -10.63 6.17 -4.95
CA ALA A 157 -11.97 5.97 -5.52
C ALA A 157 -11.92 5.49 -6.99
N LYS A 158 -11.01 6.05 -7.80
CA LYS A 158 -10.79 5.57 -9.19
C LYS A 158 -10.20 4.15 -9.22
N LEU A 159 -9.20 3.88 -8.37
CA LEU A 159 -8.54 2.58 -8.28
C LEU A 159 -9.49 1.48 -7.79
N ALA A 160 -10.38 1.79 -6.85
CA ALA A 160 -11.35 0.85 -6.29
C ALA A 160 -12.25 0.25 -7.38
N ARG A 161 -12.57 1.04 -8.41
CA ARG A 161 -13.41 0.65 -9.55
C ARG A 161 -12.75 -0.37 -10.46
N SER A 162 -11.45 -0.28 -10.71
CA SER A 162 -10.72 -1.28 -11.50
C SER A 162 -10.48 -2.57 -10.71
N GLN A 163 -10.25 -3.70 -11.39
CA GLN A 163 -9.76 -4.95 -10.83
C GLN A 163 -8.25 -5.14 -11.01
N ALA A 164 -7.57 -4.14 -11.60
CA ALA A 164 -6.13 -4.16 -11.78
C ALA A 164 -5.37 -4.37 -10.45
N PRO A 165 -4.21 -5.07 -10.50
CA PRO A 165 -3.25 -5.05 -9.41
C PRO A 165 -2.83 -3.62 -9.07
N VAL A 166 -2.90 -3.26 -7.79
CA VAL A 166 -2.49 -1.94 -7.31
C VAL A 166 -1.20 -2.09 -6.50
N TYR A 167 -0.23 -1.26 -6.82
CA TYR A 167 1.00 -1.12 -6.06
C TYR A 167 0.96 0.18 -5.24
N ILE A 168 1.15 0.07 -3.92
CA ILE A 168 1.13 1.19 -2.99
C ILE A 168 2.55 1.44 -2.49
N SER A 169 3.15 2.56 -2.91
CA SER A 169 4.48 3.00 -2.47
C SER A 169 4.36 4.02 -1.34
N GLY A 170 5.35 4.04 -0.45
CA GLY A 170 5.45 5.04 0.61
C GLY A 170 6.23 4.54 1.81
N GLU A 171 6.73 5.47 2.61
CA GLU A 171 7.54 5.16 3.79
C GLU A 171 6.79 4.29 4.81
N SER A 172 7.54 3.74 5.77
CA SER A 172 6.93 2.98 6.86
C SER A 172 6.00 3.88 7.69
N GLY A 173 4.81 3.38 8.04
CA GLY A 173 3.86 4.11 8.88
C GLY A 173 3.09 5.25 8.18
N THR A 174 3.11 5.38 6.86
CA THR A 174 2.35 6.44 6.14
C THR A 174 0.86 6.15 5.99
N GLY A 175 0.44 4.89 6.18
CA GLY A 175 -0.96 4.45 6.03
C GLY A 175 -1.24 3.58 4.80
N LYS A 176 -0.24 2.89 4.24
CA LYS A 176 -0.38 1.99 3.07
C LYS A 176 -1.48 0.94 3.22
N GLU A 177 -1.55 0.28 4.37
CA GLU A 177 -2.60 -0.71 4.66
C GLU A 177 -4.00 -0.07 4.70
N LEU A 178 -4.12 1.14 5.28
CA LEU A 178 -5.40 1.86 5.32
C LEU A 178 -5.88 2.21 3.90
N ALA A 179 -4.97 2.66 3.02
CA ALA A 179 -5.30 2.90 1.62
C ALA A 179 -5.75 1.61 0.92
N ALA A 180 -5.06 0.48 1.12
CA ALA A 180 -5.45 -0.81 0.56
C ALA A 180 -6.86 -1.24 1.03
N ARG A 181 -7.16 -1.08 2.32
CA ARG A 181 -8.49 -1.35 2.89
C ARG A 181 -9.57 -0.47 2.28
N GLN A 182 -9.29 0.81 2.05
CA GLN A 182 -10.23 1.72 1.38
C GLN A 182 -10.49 1.33 -0.08
N ILE A 183 -9.45 0.96 -0.84
CA ILE A 183 -9.60 0.46 -2.22
C ILE A 183 -10.52 -0.77 -2.25
N HIS A 184 -10.34 -1.69 -1.31
CA HIS A 184 -11.21 -2.87 -1.19
C HIS A 184 -12.65 -2.50 -0.82
N ALA A 185 -12.83 -1.66 0.21
CA ALA A 185 -14.15 -1.26 0.71
C ALA A 185 -14.99 -0.49 -0.31
N GLN A 186 -14.36 0.25 -1.23
CA GLN A 186 -15.03 0.99 -2.30
C GLN A 186 -15.14 0.19 -3.61
N GLY A 187 -14.56 -1.00 -3.67
CA GLY A 187 -14.51 -1.82 -4.88
C GLY A 187 -15.67 -2.81 -4.99
N PRO A 188 -15.77 -3.53 -6.12
CA PRO A 188 -16.87 -4.50 -6.36
C PRO A 188 -16.77 -5.76 -5.48
N ARG A 189 -15.66 -5.92 -4.73
CA ARG A 189 -15.40 -7.03 -3.80
C ARG A 189 -15.55 -6.61 -2.33
N SER A 190 -16.14 -5.45 -2.04
CA SER A 190 -16.24 -4.87 -0.69
C SER A 190 -16.95 -5.75 0.34
N GLU A 191 -17.84 -6.64 -0.10
CA GLU A 191 -18.54 -7.61 0.75
C GLU A 191 -17.75 -8.91 0.99
N GLN A 192 -16.61 -9.08 0.32
CA GLN A 192 -15.79 -10.30 0.36
C GLN A 192 -14.61 -10.13 1.34
N ASN A 193 -13.83 -11.19 1.53
CA ASN A 193 -12.69 -11.16 2.46
C ASN A 193 -11.60 -10.17 2.00
N PHE A 194 -11.08 -9.39 2.95
CA PHE A 194 -9.82 -8.66 2.81
C PHE A 194 -8.76 -9.35 3.67
N VAL A 195 -7.79 -10.00 3.03
CA VAL A 195 -6.71 -10.73 3.70
C VAL A 195 -5.44 -9.91 3.61
N ALA A 196 -4.98 -9.37 4.74
CA ALA A 196 -3.73 -8.62 4.85
C ALA A 196 -2.61 -9.53 5.34
N VAL A 197 -1.47 -9.49 4.66
CA VAL A 197 -0.30 -10.32 4.94
C VAL A 197 0.93 -9.45 4.93
N ASN A 198 1.67 -9.41 6.04
CA ASN A 198 2.98 -8.75 6.09
C ASN A 198 4.06 -9.78 5.78
N CYS A 199 4.67 -9.67 4.59
CA CYS A 199 5.68 -10.60 4.11
C CYS A 199 6.98 -10.54 4.94
N GLY A 200 7.29 -9.40 5.56
CA GLY A 200 8.45 -9.26 6.45
C GLY A 200 8.27 -9.90 7.83
N ALA A 201 7.03 -10.07 8.29
CA ALA A 201 6.73 -10.63 9.61
C ALA A 201 6.71 -12.17 9.64
N ILE A 202 6.57 -12.82 8.48
CA ILE A 202 6.47 -14.29 8.40
C ILE A 202 7.86 -14.90 8.30
N PRO A 203 8.21 -15.89 9.14
CA PRO A 203 9.45 -16.64 8.99
C PRO A 203 9.58 -17.26 7.60
N ARG A 204 10.76 -17.12 6.97
CA ARG A 204 10.99 -17.55 5.57
C ARG A 204 10.61 -19.02 5.31
N GLU A 205 10.80 -19.88 6.30
CA GLU A 205 10.48 -21.31 6.22
C GLU A 205 8.98 -21.59 6.20
N LEU A 206 8.17 -20.76 6.85
CA LEU A 206 6.71 -20.93 6.95
C LEU A 206 5.97 -20.17 5.84
N MET A 207 6.62 -19.21 5.20
CA MET A 207 6.00 -18.32 4.20
C MET A 207 5.29 -19.08 3.07
N GLU A 208 5.86 -20.20 2.62
CA GLU A 208 5.22 -21.01 1.57
C GLU A 208 3.93 -21.67 2.05
N SER A 209 3.97 -22.26 3.24
CA SER A 209 2.82 -22.89 3.88
C SER A 209 1.71 -21.88 4.19
N GLU A 210 2.06 -20.70 4.70
CA GLU A 210 1.09 -19.63 5.01
C GLU A 210 0.40 -19.11 3.75
N LEU A 211 1.17 -18.81 2.69
CA LEU A 211 0.59 -18.24 1.47
C LEU A 211 -0.24 -19.27 0.67
N PHE A 212 0.30 -20.47 0.45
CA PHE A 212 -0.29 -21.45 -0.47
C PHE A 212 -1.01 -22.61 0.22
N GLY A 213 -0.85 -22.76 1.54
CA GLY A 213 -1.38 -23.88 2.31
C GLY A 213 -0.53 -25.13 2.17
N HIS A 214 -0.82 -26.14 2.98
CA HIS A 214 -0.14 -27.42 2.92
C HIS A 214 -1.07 -28.59 3.17
N VAL A 215 -0.70 -29.75 2.63
CA VAL A 215 -1.35 -31.04 2.93
C VAL A 215 -0.64 -31.69 4.11
N LYS A 216 -1.37 -32.42 4.94
CA LYS A 216 -0.85 -33.23 6.04
C LYS A 216 0.31 -34.11 5.57
N GLY A 217 1.41 -34.09 6.33
CA GLY A 217 2.61 -34.87 6.05
C GLY A 217 3.51 -34.31 4.95
N SER A 218 3.27 -33.10 4.45
CA SER A 218 4.12 -32.44 3.43
C SER A 218 5.51 -32.04 3.94
N PHE A 219 5.66 -31.76 5.24
CA PHE A 219 6.94 -31.49 5.89
C PHE A 219 6.88 -31.89 7.38
N THR A 220 8.03 -31.89 8.05
CA THR A 220 8.13 -32.19 9.49
C THR A 220 7.37 -31.15 10.30
N GLY A 221 6.24 -31.54 10.90
CA GLY A 221 5.35 -30.64 11.66
C GLY A 221 3.98 -30.42 11.02
N ALA A 222 3.75 -30.86 9.78
CA ALA A 222 2.46 -30.79 9.09
C ALA A 222 1.48 -31.85 9.64
N THR A 223 0.92 -31.60 10.83
CA THR A 223 0.02 -32.52 11.55
C THR A 223 -1.39 -32.57 10.97
N SER A 224 -1.84 -31.50 10.32
CA SER A 224 -3.13 -31.38 9.63
C SER A 224 -2.97 -30.68 8.28
N ASP A 225 -4.03 -30.69 7.48
CA ASP A 225 -4.11 -29.80 6.32
C ASP A 225 -4.24 -28.35 6.81
N HIS A 226 -3.63 -27.42 6.09
CA HIS A 226 -3.74 -25.99 6.35
C HIS A 226 -4.12 -25.25 5.06
N GLU A 227 -5.13 -24.40 5.15
CA GLU A 227 -5.59 -23.59 4.04
C GLU A 227 -4.76 -22.31 3.93
N GLY A 228 -4.15 -22.09 2.77
CA GLY A 228 -3.31 -20.92 2.54
C GLY A 228 -4.10 -19.63 2.36
N LEU A 229 -3.44 -18.51 2.61
CA LEU A 229 -3.99 -17.16 2.53
C LEU A 229 -4.58 -16.83 1.15
N PHE A 230 -4.03 -17.39 0.07
CA PHE A 230 -4.61 -17.25 -1.28
C PHE A 230 -6.02 -17.83 -1.39
N ARG A 231 -6.28 -18.95 -0.72
CA ARG A 231 -7.59 -19.59 -0.71
C ARG A 231 -8.55 -18.89 0.24
N VAL A 232 -8.07 -18.44 1.40
CA VAL A 232 -8.86 -17.62 2.33
C VAL A 232 -9.33 -16.32 1.67
N ALA A 233 -8.49 -15.76 0.79
CA ALA A 233 -8.79 -14.55 0.03
C ALA A 233 -9.63 -14.79 -1.23
N ASP A 234 -10.01 -16.03 -1.55
CA ASP A 234 -10.77 -16.36 -2.77
C ASP A 234 -12.07 -15.56 -2.86
N GLY A 235 -12.37 -15.02 -4.04
CA GLY A 235 -13.46 -14.06 -4.28
C GLY A 235 -13.20 -12.64 -3.76
N GLY A 236 -12.21 -12.44 -2.89
CA GLY A 236 -11.90 -11.18 -2.21
C GLY A 236 -10.63 -10.48 -2.69
N THR A 237 -9.93 -9.84 -1.75
CA THR A 237 -8.68 -9.10 -1.98
C THR A 237 -7.58 -9.63 -1.08
N LEU A 238 -6.41 -9.92 -1.67
CA LEU A 238 -5.18 -10.23 -0.98
C LEU A 238 -4.26 -9.00 -0.98
N PHE A 239 -3.95 -8.50 0.22
CA PHE A 239 -3.01 -7.41 0.43
C PHE A 239 -1.65 -7.94 0.89
N LEU A 240 -0.62 -7.72 0.08
CA LEU A 240 0.76 -8.12 0.32
C LEU A 240 1.58 -6.91 0.78
N ASP A 241 1.72 -6.75 2.09
CA ASP A 241 2.56 -5.71 2.69
C ASP A 241 4.02 -6.13 2.73
N GLU A 242 4.91 -5.18 2.46
CA GLU A 242 6.34 -5.39 2.29
C GLU A 242 6.70 -6.49 1.28
N VAL A 243 6.09 -6.45 0.09
CA VAL A 243 6.32 -7.42 -1.00
C VAL A 243 7.79 -7.55 -1.42
N ALA A 244 8.59 -6.49 -1.20
CA ALA A 244 10.03 -6.48 -1.45
C ALA A 244 10.83 -7.42 -0.53
N ASP A 245 10.27 -7.87 0.59
CA ASP A 245 10.90 -8.81 1.52
C ASP A 245 10.68 -10.28 1.14
N LEU A 246 9.92 -10.55 0.07
CA LEU A 246 9.69 -11.90 -0.43
C LEU A 246 10.99 -12.52 -0.98
N PRO A 247 11.36 -13.75 -0.56
CA PRO A 247 12.43 -14.51 -1.19
C PRO A 247 12.18 -14.76 -2.68
N LEU A 248 13.24 -14.81 -3.50
CA LEU A 248 13.14 -15.04 -4.96
C LEU A 248 12.34 -16.31 -5.33
N SER A 249 12.45 -17.38 -4.53
CA SER A 249 11.67 -18.62 -4.74
C SER A 249 10.16 -18.39 -4.59
N MET A 250 9.77 -17.55 -3.64
CA MET A 250 8.37 -17.18 -3.41
C MET A 250 7.86 -16.22 -4.47
N GLN A 251 8.71 -15.34 -4.99
CA GLN A 251 8.36 -14.44 -6.10
C GLN A 251 7.96 -15.24 -7.36
N VAL A 252 8.62 -16.36 -7.65
CA VAL A 252 8.25 -17.24 -8.78
C VAL A 252 6.87 -17.88 -8.57
N LYS A 253 6.58 -18.38 -7.36
CA LYS A 253 5.29 -19.00 -7.05
C LYS A 253 4.16 -17.98 -7.03
N LEU A 254 4.43 -16.79 -6.49
CA LEU A 254 3.52 -15.65 -6.53
C LEU A 254 3.20 -15.31 -7.98
N LEU A 255 4.20 -15.11 -8.84
CA LEU A 255 3.98 -14.82 -10.25
C LEU A 255 3.08 -15.85 -10.93
N ARG A 256 3.34 -17.15 -10.72
CA ARG A 256 2.47 -18.22 -11.26
C ARG A 256 1.04 -18.13 -10.74
N ALA A 257 0.85 -17.89 -9.44
CA ALA A 257 -0.48 -17.73 -8.87
C ALA A 257 -1.25 -16.55 -9.48
N ILE A 258 -0.55 -15.44 -9.77
CA ILE A 258 -1.16 -14.27 -10.42
C ILE A 258 -1.50 -14.55 -11.89
N GLN A 259 -0.60 -15.22 -12.62
CA GLN A 259 -0.75 -15.48 -14.04
C GLN A 259 -1.80 -16.55 -14.32
N GLU A 260 -1.72 -17.68 -13.62
CA GLU A 260 -2.56 -18.85 -13.87
C GLU A 260 -3.91 -18.73 -13.14
N LYS A 261 -4.03 -17.83 -12.15
CA LYS A 261 -5.19 -17.74 -11.23
C LYS A 261 -5.46 -19.09 -10.54
N ARG A 262 -4.39 -19.80 -10.20
CA ARG A 262 -4.44 -21.08 -9.50
C ARG A 262 -3.32 -21.17 -8.48
N VAL A 263 -3.57 -21.87 -7.39
CA VAL A 263 -2.55 -22.15 -6.36
C VAL A 263 -2.45 -23.64 -6.10
N ARG A 264 -1.23 -24.08 -5.78
CA ARG A 264 -0.95 -25.47 -5.42
C ARG A 264 -0.41 -25.52 -3.99
N PRO A 265 -1.11 -26.19 -3.05
CA PRO A 265 -0.62 -26.38 -1.69
C PRO A 265 0.70 -27.15 -1.66
N VAL A 266 1.50 -26.93 -0.62
CA VAL A 266 2.75 -27.67 -0.38
C VAL A 266 2.44 -29.15 -0.18
N GLY A 267 3.14 -30.01 -0.93
CA GLY A 267 2.90 -31.45 -0.97
C GLY A 267 1.61 -31.87 -1.70
N GLY A 268 0.82 -30.92 -2.20
CA GLY A 268 -0.36 -31.18 -3.00
C GLY A 268 -0.06 -31.40 -4.48
N HIS A 269 -0.79 -32.29 -5.13
CA HIS A 269 -0.68 -32.55 -6.58
C HIS A 269 -1.72 -31.81 -7.43
N ARG A 270 -2.72 -31.19 -6.80
CA ARG A 270 -3.83 -30.53 -7.49
C ARG A 270 -3.69 -29.01 -7.41
N GLU A 271 -3.86 -28.36 -8.56
CA GLU A 271 -4.02 -26.91 -8.66
C GLU A 271 -5.47 -26.52 -8.40
N ILE A 272 -5.65 -25.52 -7.54
CA ILE A 272 -6.94 -25.01 -7.10
C ILE A 272 -7.12 -23.63 -7.73
N PRO A 273 -8.17 -23.41 -8.54
CA PRO A 273 -8.45 -22.08 -9.07
C PRO A 273 -8.78 -21.12 -7.95
N VAL A 274 -8.27 -19.89 -8.05
CA VAL A 274 -8.53 -18.79 -7.12
C VAL A 274 -8.79 -17.51 -7.90
N ASP A 275 -9.82 -16.78 -7.51
CA ASP A 275 -10.18 -15.49 -8.08
C ASP A 275 -9.96 -14.40 -7.03
N ILE A 276 -8.76 -13.82 -7.02
CA ILE A 276 -8.37 -12.79 -6.05
C ILE A 276 -7.96 -11.49 -6.74
N ARG A 277 -8.27 -10.36 -6.10
CA ARG A 277 -7.64 -9.08 -6.44
C ARG A 277 -6.39 -8.89 -5.59
N ILE A 278 -5.29 -8.44 -6.20
CA ILE A 278 -4.02 -8.25 -5.49
C ILE A 278 -3.75 -6.76 -5.29
N ILE A 279 -3.40 -6.40 -4.07
CA ILE A 279 -2.84 -5.09 -3.73
C ILE A 279 -1.50 -5.35 -3.06
N SER A 280 -0.44 -4.72 -3.52
CA SER A 280 0.90 -4.87 -2.95
C SER A 280 1.38 -3.55 -2.38
N ALA A 281 2.18 -3.60 -1.31
CA ALA A 281 2.80 -2.41 -0.74
C ALA A 281 4.27 -2.66 -0.38
N THR A 282 5.10 -1.63 -0.45
CA THR A 282 6.42 -1.62 0.21
C THR A 282 6.93 -0.19 0.42
N HIS A 283 7.86 -0.03 1.37
CA HIS A 283 8.65 1.20 1.53
C HIS A 283 9.95 1.20 0.73
N LYS A 284 10.32 0.07 0.10
CA LYS A 284 11.55 -0.06 -0.70
C LYS A 284 11.30 0.31 -2.15
N ASP A 285 12.33 0.82 -2.82
CA ASP A 285 12.29 1.03 -4.28
C ASP A 285 12.39 -0.33 -5.00
N LEU A 286 11.26 -0.82 -5.50
CA LEU A 286 11.22 -2.08 -6.26
C LEU A 286 12.04 -2.03 -7.55
N ALA A 287 12.11 -0.88 -8.23
CA ALA A 287 12.87 -0.76 -9.46
C ALA A 287 14.38 -0.88 -9.19
N GLU A 288 14.86 -0.36 -8.07
CA GLU A 288 16.24 -0.57 -7.61
C GLU A 288 16.49 -2.04 -7.25
N ARG A 289 15.55 -2.68 -6.54
CA ARG A 289 15.66 -4.10 -6.17
C ARG A 289 15.70 -5.03 -7.38
N VAL A 290 15.00 -4.67 -8.46
CA VAL A 290 15.09 -5.38 -9.73
C VAL A 290 16.49 -5.25 -10.35
N LYS A 291 17.07 -4.03 -10.35
CA LYS A 291 18.43 -3.81 -10.85
C LYS A 291 19.48 -4.58 -10.05
N GLN A 292 19.27 -4.74 -8.74
CA GLN A 292 20.13 -5.50 -7.84
C GLN A 292 19.93 -7.02 -7.92
N GLY A 293 18.93 -7.51 -8.67
CA GLY A 293 18.61 -8.93 -8.77
C GLY A 293 17.91 -9.52 -7.53
N GLU A 294 17.51 -8.68 -6.57
CA GLU A 294 16.80 -9.09 -5.35
C GLU A 294 15.28 -9.21 -5.59
N PHE A 295 14.79 -8.63 -6.68
CA PHE A 295 13.40 -8.72 -7.10
C PHE A 295 13.30 -9.09 -8.58
N ARG A 296 12.38 -9.98 -8.92
CA ARG A 296 12.23 -10.41 -10.32
C ARG A 296 11.51 -9.36 -11.15
N GLN A 297 12.05 -9.10 -12.33
CA GLN A 297 11.50 -8.14 -13.29
C GLN A 297 10.10 -8.55 -13.80
N ASP A 298 9.87 -9.85 -14.02
CA ASP A 298 8.59 -10.39 -14.48
C ASP A 298 7.46 -10.19 -13.44
N LEU A 299 7.75 -10.40 -12.16
CA LEU A 299 6.82 -10.11 -11.07
C LEU A 299 6.57 -8.61 -10.93
N PHE A 300 7.60 -7.78 -11.04
CA PHE A 300 7.49 -6.32 -10.93
C PHE A 300 6.45 -5.76 -11.89
N TYR A 301 6.52 -6.11 -13.18
CA TYR A 301 5.53 -5.63 -14.16
C TYR A 301 4.12 -6.17 -13.92
N ARG A 302 3.98 -7.28 -13.20
CA ARG A 302 2.67 -7.91 -12.92
C ARG A 302 1.96 -7.32 -11.72
N ILE A 303 2.71 -6.87 -10.71
CA ILE A 303 2.15 -6.24 -9.51
C ILE A 303 2.11 -4.72 -9.62
N ASN A 304 3.05 -4.11 -10.35
CA ASN A 304 3.13 -2.67 -10.56
C ASN A 304 2.37 -2.24 -11.82
N VAL A 305 1.06 -2.49 -11.83
CA VAL A 305 0.17 -2.08 -12.92
C VAL A 305 -0.31 -0.65 -12.71
N ILE A 306 -0.89 -0.35 -11.53
CA ILE A 306 -1.25 1.02 -11.16
C ILE A 306 -0.60 1.37 -9.84
N GLU A 307 0.16 2.47 -9.81
CA GLU A 307 0.88 2.94 -8.63
C GLU A 307 0.08 4.01 -7.86
N LEU A 308 0.04 3.85 -6.54
CA LEU A 308 -0.46 4.82 -5.57
C LEU A 308 0.65 5.18 -4.59
N THR A 309 1.20 6.39 -4.70
CA THR A 309 2.22 6.87 -3.77
C THR A 309 1.58 7.61 -2.60
N ILE A 310 1.89 7.18 -1.37
CA ILE A 310 1.44 7.85 -0.14
C ILE A 310 2.57 8.72 0.40
N PRO A 311 2.35 10.04 0.55
CA PRO A 311 3.37 10.97 1.00
C PRO A 311 3.70 10.75 2.49
N PRO A 312 4.96 11.02 2.87
CA PRO A 312 5.36 11.05 4.26
C PRO A 312 4.67 12.20 5.01
N LEU A 313 4.58 12.08 6.33
CA LEU A 313 3.87 13.03 7.19
C LEU A 313 4.49 14.44 7.16
N ARG A 314 5.81 14.54 6.96
CA ARG A 314 6.54 15.81 6.80
C ARG A 314 6.10 16.65 5.58
N GLU A 315 5.53 16.01 4.56
CA GLU A 315 5.01 16.72 3.36
C GLU A 315 3.56 17.15 3.54
N ARG A 316 2.93 16.78 4.66
CA ARG A 316 1.53 17.12 5.01
C ARG A 316 1.38 17.49 6.49
N PRO A 317 2.13 18.49 7.01
CA PRO A 317 2.05 18.89 8.41
C PRO A 317 0.66 19.44 8.81
N GLU A 318 -0.12 19.92 7.84
CA GLU A 318 -1.51 20.36 8.01
C GLU A 318 -2.45 19.26 8.49
N ASP A 319 -2.11 17.99 8.24
CA ASP A 319 -2.92 16.84 8.65
C ASP A 319 -2.66 16.41 10.10
N ILE A 320 -1.54 16.84 10.70
CA ILE A 320 -1.12 16.45 12.06
C ILE A 320 -2.19 16.77 13.12
N PRO A 321 -2.82 17.96 13.13
CA PRO A 321 -3.89 18.27 14.10
C PRO A 321 -5.04 17.27 14.05
N GLN A 322 -5.55 16.96 12.86
CA GLN A 322 -6.68 16.04 12.70
C GLN A 322 -6.29 14.61 13.07
N LEU A 323 -5.08 14.17 12.66
CA LEU A 323 -4.54 12.87 13.01
C LEU A 323 -4.38 12.72 14.52
N ALA A 324 -3.75 13.70 15.17
CA ALA A 324 -3.54 13.68 16.62
C ALA A 324 -4.87 13.67 17.37
N ASP A 325 -5.83 14.48 16.95
CA ASP A 325 -7.15 14.57 17.57
C ASP A 325 -7.90 13.21 17.54
N LYS A 326 -7.85 12.51 16.40
CA LYS A 326 -8.46 11.19 16.23
C LYS A 326 -7.70 10.08 16.95
N ILE A 327 -6.37 10.13 16.96
CA ILE A 327 -5.54 9.18 17.72
C ILE A 327 -5.83 9.32 19.22
N LEU A 328 -5.88 10.55 19.75
CA LEU A 328 -6.20 10.82 21.15
C LEU A 328 -7.63 10.42 21.52
N GLU A 329 -8.59 10.59 20.61
CA GLU A 329 -9.96 10.10 20.79
C GLU A 329 -9.99 8.57 20.93
N ARG A 330 -9.23 7.85 20.08
CA ARG A 330 -9.13 6.38 20.14
C ARG A 330 -8.40 5.91 21.40
N LEU A 331 -7.30 6.56 21.78
CA LEU A 331 -6.52 6.24 22.99
C LEU A 331 -7.29 6.54 24.28
N GLY A 332 -8.11 7.60 24.27
CA GLY A 332 -8.97 7.96 25.40
C GLY A 332 -10.09 6.95 25.66
N GLY A 333 -10.49 6.14 24.66
CA GLY A 333 -11.53 5.13 24.80
C GLY A 333 -12.85 5.71 25.33
N THR A 334 -13.35 5.17 26.45
CA THR A 334 -14.51 5.71 27.20
C THR A 334 -14.14 6.74 28.27
N GLY A 335 -12.86 7.04 28.42
CA GLY A 335 -12.32 8.01 29.36
C GLY A 335 -12.36 9.44 28.82
N ILE A 336 -11.68 10.35 29.51
CA ILE A 336 -11.59 11.74 29.09
C ILE A 336 -10.47 11.85 28.04
N LYS A 337 -10.79 12.37 26.86
CA LYS A 337 -9.82 12.68 25.81
C LYS A 337 -8.82 13.73 26.31
N PRO A 338 -7.50 13.48 26.27
CA PRO A 338 -6.50 14.47 26.64
C PRO A 338 -6.54 15.66 25.69
N LYS A 339 -6.51 16.87 26.24
CA LYS A 339 -6.51 18.10 25.43
C LYS A 339 -5.08 18.42 25.00
N LEU A 340 -4.82 18.38 23.71
CA LEU A 340 -3.56 18.83 23.11
C LEU A 340 -3.52 20.37 23.13
N LEU A 341 -2.50 20.97 23.75
CA LEU A 341 -2.28 22.42 23.72
C LEU A 341 -1.57 22.85 22.43
N ASP A 342 -1.72 24.11 22.04
CA ASP A 342 -1.12 24.68 20.82
C ASP A 342 0.41 24.51 20.82
N SER A 343 1.06 24.65 21.98
CA SER A 343 2.52 24.45 22.12
C SER A 343 2.96 23.01 21.82
N ALA A 344 2.15 22.01 22.15
CA ALA A 344 2.42 20.62 21.80
C ALA A 344 2.21 20.39 20.30
N LEU A 345 1.17 20.98 19.74
CA LEU A 345 0.82 20.86 18.34
C LEU A 345 1.85 21.52 17.42
N ASP A 346 2.38 22.69 17.79
CA ASP A 346 3.47 23.35 17.07
C ASP A 346 4.76 22.50 17.11
N ARG A 347 5.06 21.90 18.26
CA ARG A 347 6.20 20.99 18.41
C ARG A 347 6.04 19.74 17.55
N LEU A 348 4.84 19.17 17.48
CA LEU A 348 4.55 18.05 16.59
C LEU A 348 4.71 18.47 15.12
N LYS A 349 4.17 19.61 14.70
CA LYS A 349 4.29 20.10 13.32
C LYS A 349 5.74 20.33 12.87
N ALA A 350 6.62 20.71 13.78
CA ALA A 350 8.03 20.95 13.48
C ALA A 350 8.86 19.64 13.36
N TYR A 351 8.33 18.51 13.82
CA TYR A 351 9.07 17.24 13.84
C TYR A 351 8.93 16.49 12.49
N PRO A 352 10.01 15.90 11.96
CA PRO A 352 10.00 15.29 10.63
C PRO A 352 9.31 13.92 10.53
N PHE A 353 9.01 13.26 11.66
CA PHE A 353 8.36 11.92 11.73
C PHE A 353 8.95 10.87 10.78
N PRO A 354 10.19 10.39 10.97
CA PRO A 354 10.75 9.28 10.18
C PRO A 354 9.89 8.00 10.20
N GLY A 355 9.11 7.75 11.26
CA GLY A 355 8.13 6.66 11.33
C GLY A 355 6.69 7.08 11.03
N ASN A 356 6.50 8.30 10.50
CA ASN A 356 5.23 8.84 10.02
C ASN A 356 4.10 8.74 11.05
N VAL A 357 2.90 8.31 10.63
CA VAL A 357 1.70 8.24 11.49
C VAL A 357 1.88 7.23 12.62
N ARG A 358 2.64 6.15 12.39
CA ARG A 358 2.92 5.14 13.42
C ARG A 358 3.78 5.72 14.55
N GLU A 359 4.74 6.57 14.22
CA GLU A 359 5.54 7.27 15.21
C GLU A 359 4.72 8.33 15.96
N LEU A 360 3.88 9.09 15.24
CA LEU A 360 2.93 10.02 15.87
C LEU A 360 2.02 9.30 16.87
N GLU A 361 1.50 8.14 16.52
CA GLU A 361 0.68 7.31 17.40
C GLU A 361 1.45 6.89 18.67
N ASN A 362 2.66 6.36 18.51
CA ASN A 362 3.50 5.96 19.65
C ASN A 362 3.87 7.15 20.56
N ILE A 363 4.15 8.33 19.97
CA ILE A 363 4.43 9.56 20.72
C ILE A 363 3.22 9.96 21.55
N LEU A 364 2.03 9.99 20.93
CA LEU A 364 0.80 10.38 21.60
C LEU A 364 0.41 9.37 22.68
N GLU A 365 0.50 8.06 22.41
CA GLU A 365 0.23 7.00 23.40
C GLU A 365 1.12 7.18 24.65
N ARG A 366 2.42 7.37 24.45
CA ARG A 366 3.36 7.59 25.54
C ARG A 366 3.09 8.90 26.27
N ALA A 367 2.76 9.97 25.54
CA ALA A 367 2.42 11.26 26.12
C ALA A 367 1.13 11.17 26.97
N THR A 368 0.10 10.45 26.50
CA THR A 368 -1.14 10.23 27.27
C THR A 368 -0.91 9.43 28.55
N THR A 369 0.03 8.49 28.53
CA THR A 369 0.41 7.69 29.71
C THR A 369 1.10 8.53 30.78
N LEU A 370 1.86 9.56 30.37
CA LEU A 370 2.63 10.43 31.24
C LEU A 370 1.92 11.75 31.59
N CYS A 371 0.75 12.01 30.99
CA CYS A 371 0.07 13.29 31.15
C CYS A 371 -0.53 13.47 32.54
N GLU A 372 -0.32 14.66 33.10
CA GLU A 372 -1.00 15.11 34.31
C GLU A 372 -2.15 16.06 33.92
N ASN A 373 -3.26 16.00 34.65
CA ASN A 373 -4.44 16.86 34.43
C ASN A 373 -5.10 16.76 33.05
N ASN A 374 -4.86 15.67 32.31
CA ASN A 374 -5.50 15.40 31.02
C ASN A 374 -5.24 16.51 29.97
N THR A 375 -4.08 17.17 30.07
CA THR A 375 -3.59 18.18 29.13
C THR A 375 -2.19 17.82 28.67
N LEU A 376 -1.95 17.89 27.36
CA LEU A 376 -0.68 17.57 26.75
C LEU A 376 0.04 18.86 26.35
N THR A 377 1.22 19.07 26.92
CA THR A 377 2.11 20.20 26.67
C THR A 377 3.27 19.79 25.74
N ALA A 378 4.05 20.78 25.28
CA ALA A 378 5.23 20.53 24.47
C ALA A 378 6.25 19.58 25.14
N ASN A 379 6.37 19.59 26.46
CA ASN A 379 7.34 18.74 27.19
C ASN A 379 6.93 17.26 27.20
N ASP A 380 5.64 16.98 27.14
CA ASP A 380 5.09 15.62 27.22
C ASP A 380 5.32 14.83 25.92
N MET A 381 5.60 15.50 24.81
CA MET A 381 5.81 14.85 23.51
C MET A 381 7.09 13.98 23.50
N LEU A 382 8.07 14.27 24.37
CA LEU A 382 9.34 13.51 24.51
C LEU A 382 9.91 13.02 23.17
N LEU A 383 9.91 13.91 22.16
CA LEU A 383 10.30 13.55 20.80
C LEU A 383 11.72 12.98 20.80
N PRO A 384 11.98 11.86 20.10
CA PRO A 384 13.34 11.37 19.92
C PRO A 384 14.20 12.50 19.38
N GLU A 385 15.40 12.70 19.94
CA GLU A 385 16.39 13.53 19.28
C GLU A 385 16.66 12.89 17.91
N THR A 386 16.26 13.56 16.82
CA THR A 386 16.56 13.03 15.51
C THR A 386 18.07 12.87 15.39
N PRO A 387 18.60 11.75 14.85
CA PRO A 387 20.04 11.61 14.61
C PRO A 387 20.60 12.67 13.65
N LEU A 388 19.74 13.51 13.09
CA LEU A 388 20.09 14.61 12.19
C LEU A 388 20.63 15.84 12.94
N ASP A 389 20.37 16.00 14.25
CA ASP A 389 20.84 17.16 15.01
C ASP A 389 22.25 17.04 15.58
N HIS A 390 22.91 15.89 15.45
CA HIS A 390 24.37 15.83 15.65
C HIS A 390 25.17 16.31 14.42
N ARG A 391 24.53 16.72 13.32
CA ARG A 391 25.24 17.32 12.18
C ARG A 391 25.44 18.83 12.29
N ASN A 392 24.80 19.50 13.25
CA ASN A 392 24.98 20.94 13.51
C ASN A 392 25.93 21.26 14.68
N ALA A 393 26.68 20.27 15.16
CA ALA A 393 27.92 20.52 15.89
C ALA A 393 29.11 20.30 14.94
N ASN A 394 29.51 21.35 14.22
CA ASN A 394 30.80 21.49 13.51
C ASN A 394 31.41 20.20 12.94
N SER A 395 30.85 19.65 11.87
CA SER A 395 31.40 18.46 11.20
C SER A 395 32.30 18.78 9.99
N ASP A 396 33.11 19.84 10.11
CA ASP A 396 34.21 20.14 9.17
C ASP A 396 35.60 20.06 9.84
N GLN A 397 35.66 19.56 11.08
CA GLN A 397 36.93 19.28 11.74
C GLN A 397 37.43 17.87 11.40
N PRO A 398 38.68 17.70 10.94
CA PRO A 398 39.26 16.39 10.72
C PRO A 398 39.18 15.57 12.01
N LEU A 399 38.93 14.25 11.90
CA LEU A 399 38.76 13.30 13.02
C LEU A 399 39.78 13.44 14.16
N GLY A 400 40.99 13.93 13.87
CA GLY A 400 42.02 14.23 14.87
C GLY A 400 41.64 15.33 15.86
N ASP A 401 40.91 16.36 15.41
CA ASP A 401 40.51 17.51 16.24
C ASP A 401 39.31 17.16 17.13
N MET A 402 38.32 16.42 16.60
CA MET A 402 37.18 15.92 17.39
C MET A 402 37.62 15.01 18.54
N LEU A 403 38.60 14.13 18.29
CA LEU A 403 39.17 13.28 19.33
C LEU A 403 39.96 14.12 20.36
N GLY A 404 40.62 15.19 19.92
CA GLY A 404 41.31 16.13 20.80
C GLY A 404 40.36 16.91 21.71
N ASP A 405 39.20 17.32 21.22
CA ASP A 405 38.21 18.07 22.00
C ASP A 405 37.49 17.18 23.03
N ILE A 406 37.13 15.96 22.65
CA ILE A 406 36.58 14.97 23.59
C ILE A 406 37.62 14.63 24.67
N GLU A 407 38.89 14.48 24.29
CA GLU A 407 39.99 14.23 25.21
C GLU A 407 40.22 15.42 26.16
N ARG A 408 40.20 16.65 25.65
CA ARG A 408 40.30 17.89 26.44
C ARG A 408 39.17 17.95 27.48
N GLN A 409 37.92 17.75 27.07
CA GLN A 409 36.77 17.82 27.98
C GLN A 409 36.86 16.76 29.09
N ALA A 410 37.25 15.52 28.74
CA ALA A 410 37.43 14.45 29.72
C ALA A 410 38.53 14.77 30.74
N ILE A 411 39.66 15.35 30.29
CA ILE A 411 40.78 15.73 31.15
C ILE A 411 40.42 16.90 32.07
N VAL A 412 39.78 17.95 31.54
CA VAL A 412 39.34 19.12 32.33
C VAL A 412 38.34 18.71 33.39
N LYS A 413 37.33 17.93 33.03
CA LYS A 413 36.32 17.43 33.99
C LYS A 413 36.96 16.60 35.11
N ALA A 414 37.90 15.73 34.78
CA ALA A 414 38.62 14.95 35.79
C ALA A 414 39.53 15.80 36.69
N LEU A 415 40.10 16.90 36.17
CA LEU A 415 40.87 17.86 36.97
C LEU A 415 39.95 18.67 37.90
N GLU A 416 38.83 19.19 37.41
CA GLU A 416 37.85 19.93 38.23
C GLU A 416 37.29 19.08 39.37
N GLU A 417 36.88 17.85 39.09
CA GLU A 417 36.36 16.89 40.07
C GLU A 417 37.41 16.47 41.12
N THR A 418 38.70 16.63 40.81
CA THR A 418 39.81 16.31 41.72
C THR A 418 40.49 17.54 42.29
N HIS A 419 39.85 18.72 42.18
CA HIS A 419 40.40 20.02 42.61
C HIS A 419 41.82 20.26 42.09
N TRP A 420 42.03 19.98 40.80
CA TRP A 420 43.29 20.14 40.07
C TRP A 420 44.45 19.26 40.57
N ASN A 421 44.16 18.21 41.34
CA ASN A 421 45.16 17.22 41.72
C ASN A 421 45.49 16.27 40.56
N ARG A 422 46.55 16.59 39.82
CA ARG A 422 47.01 15.85 38.63
C ARG A 422 47.24 14.35 38.87
N THR A 423 47.64 13.94 40.07
CA THR A 423 47.86 12.50 40.41
C THR A 423 46.54 11.76 40.61
N ALA A 424 45.56 12.41 41.23
CA ALA A 424 44.22 11.86 41.40
C ALA A 424 43.45 11.83 40.07
N ALA A 425 43.56 12.88 39.25
CA ALA A 425 42.97 12.94 37.91
C ALA A 425 43.51 11.83 37.00
N ALA A 426 44.83 11.61 36.99
CA ALA A 426 45.46 10.55 36.19
C ALA A 426 44.94 9.16 36.56
N LYS A 427 44.80 8.89 37.87
CA LYS A 427 44.26 7.62 38.38
C LYS A 427 42.80 7.42 37.99
N ARG A 428 41.98 8.49 38.03
CA ARG A 428 40.56 8.45 37.65
C ARG A 428 40.38 8.22 36.14
N LEU A 429 41.25 8.80 35.32
CA LEU A 429 41.28 8.63 33.87
C LEU A 429 41.96 7.32 33.42
N GLY A 430 42.42 6.48 34.36
CA GLY A 430 43.06 5.19 34.05
C GLY A 430 44.41 5.31 33.33
N MET A 431 45.11 6.44 33.47
CA MET A 431 46.38 6.70 32.79
C MET A 431 47.52 7.05 33.75
N SER A 432 48.76 6.92 33.29
CA SER A 432 49.93 7.32 34.09
C SER A 432 50.02 8.83 34.23
N LEU A 433 50.59 9.33 35.35
CA LEU A 433 50.85 10.75 35.57
C LEU A 433 51.74 11.37 34.47
N ARG A 434 52.62 10.54 33.87
CA ARG A 434 53.48 10.95 32.75
C ARG A 434 52.67 11.16 31.46
N SER A 435 51.73 10.26 31.17
CA SER A 435 50.80 10.41 30.03
C SER A 435 49.88 11.62 30.19
N LEU A 436 49.36 11.86 31.41
CA LEU A 436 48.51 13.02 31.66
C LEU A 436 49.27 14.33 31.44
N ARG A 437 50.51 14.45 31.95
CA ARG A 437 51.35 15.64 31.73
C ARG A 437 51.60 15.94 30.25
N TYR A 438 51.95 14.91 29.48
CA TYR A 438 52.17 15.05 28.04
C TYR A 438 50.90 15.50 27.30
N ARG A 439 49.73 15.00 27.70
CA ARG A 439 48.44 15.38 27.11
C ARG A 439 48.02 16.80 27.50
N LEU A 440 48.28 17.24 28.74
CA LEU A 440 48.05 18.62 29.17
C LEU A 440 48.90 19.62 28.38
N GLU A 441 50.18 19.30 28.17
CA GLU A 441 51.11 20.13 27.38
C GLU A 441 50.70 20.16 25.90
N LYS A 442 50.33 19.01 25.32
CA LYS A 442 49.85 18.92 23.94
C LYS A 442 48.53 19.66 23.71
N LEU A 443 47.66 19.72 24.73
CA LEU A 443 46.37 20.40 24.67
C LEU A 443 46.44 21.85 25.20
N GLY A 444 47.60 22.36 25.61
CA GLY A 444 47.74 23.74 26.11
C GLY A 444 46.85 24.04 27.33
N ILE A 445 46.78 23.12 28.29
CA ILE A 445 46.04 23.28 29.55
C ILE A 445 47.08 23.44 30.68
N ASP A 446 47.15 24.64 31.26
CA ASP A 446 48.09 24.98 32.36
C ASP A 446 47.60 24.54 33.75
#